data_AF-A0A0L0NWF1-F1
#
_entry.id   AF-A0A0L0NWF1-F1
#
_cell.length_a   1.000
_cell.length_b   1.000
_cell.length_c   1.000
_cell.angle_alpha   90.00
_cell.angle_beta   90.00
_cell.angle_gamma   90.00
#
_symmetry.space_group_name_H-M   'P 1'
#
loop_
_entity.id
_entity.type
_entity.pdbx_description
1 polymer ?
#
loop_
_entity_poly.entity_id
_entity_poly.type
_entity_poly.pdbx_seq_one_letter_code
_entity_poly.pdbx_strand_id
1 'polypeptide(L)'
;MYGLSLQLLFDMSDKTSKDQYGRKTWNVEAYEAEAKRQKRNEASELAKAAALRLGQDHLQHRAELLSELIAQVKKRTLIADPETNFGRRRFGFTCPVCDLSFRDTLALVDHINSPQHARKARELAKLSGSGEGDEIVNGIRHATPEEVSQTIEALVAKKLRDRAASSAVDSIQERVRKRAEFMKKRATKRREKRLKKKEGQNGREGEENSEMARAMGFEQFGSTKVD
;
A
#
# COMPACT_ATOMS: atom_id res chain seq x y z
N MET A 1 -6.41 -29.66 -34.89
CA MET A 1 -7.14 -30.08 -33.68
C MET A 1 -7.68 -28.84 -32.98
N TYR A 2 -8.87 -28.38 -33.35
CA TYR A 2 -9.55 -27.25 -32.71
C TYR A 2 -10.75 -27.81 -31.95
N GLY A 3 -10.65 -27.78 -30.62
CA GLY A 3 -11.68 -28.25 -29.69
C GLY A 3 -12.83 -27.26 -29.62
N LEU A 4 -14.02 -27.78 -29.87
CA LEU A 4 -15.32 -27.13 -29.91
C LEU A 4 -15.63 -26.28 -28.67
N SER A 5 -15.97 -25.03 -28.92
CA SER A 5 -16.71 -24.15 -28.01
C SER A 5 -18.12 -24.69 -27.77
N LEU A 6 -18.36 -25.34 -26.63
CA LEU A 6 -19.71 -25.62 -26.16
C LEU A 6 -20.34 -24.31 -25.67
N GLN A 7 -21.11 -23.68 -26.55
CA GLN A 7 -22.12 -22.71 -26.16
C GLN A 7 -23.19 -23.43 -25.33
N LEU A 8 -23.36 -22.98 -24.09
CA LEU A 8 -24.53 -23.22 -23.26
C LEU A 8 -25.78 -22.72 -24.03
N LEU A 9 -26.39 -23.59 -24.83
CA LEU A 9 -27.75 -23.41 -25.32
C LEU A 9 -28.68 -23.60 -24.13
N PHE A 10 -28.92 -22.50 -23.45
CA PHE A 10 -29.90 -22.37 -22.40
C PHE A 10 -31.28 -22.53 -23.04
N ASP A 11 -31.96 -23.66 -22.79
CA ASP A 11 -33.26 -23.94 -23.38
C ASP A 11 -34.32 -23.02 -22.76
N MET A 12 -34.69 -21.99 -23.51
CA MET A 12 -35.72 -21.00 -23.14
C MET A 12 -37.14 -21.55 -23.34
N SER A 13 -37.29 -22.77 -23.89
CA SER A 13 -38.60 -23.40 -24.14
C SER A 13 -39.30 -23.85 -22.86
N ASP A 14 -38.55 -24.30 -21.84
CA ASP A 14 -39.12 -24.74 -20.54
C ASP A 14 -39.70 -23.59 -19.71
N LYS A 15 -39.27 -22.36 -19.98
CA LYS A 15 -39.64 -21.16 -19.23
C LYS A 15 -40.89 -20.47 -19.74
N THR A 16 -41.33 -20.83 -20.95
CA THR A 16 -42.48 -20.21 -21.59
C THR A 16 -43.39 -21.27 -22.20
N SER A 17 -44.56 -21.47 -21.60
CA SER A 17 -45.59 -22.31 -22.17
C SER A 17 -46.51 -21.47 -23.07
N LYS A 18 -47.22 -22.14 -23.98
CA LYS A 18 -48.30 -21.53 -24.76
C LYS A 18 -49.62 -22.01 -24.17
N ASP A 19 -50.48 -21.07 -23.85
CA ASP A 19 -51.83 -21.35 -23.36
C ASP A 19 -52.71 -21.93 -24.49
N GLN A 20 -53.88 -22.48 -24.16
CA GLN A 20 -54.79 -23.13 -25.13
C GLN A 20 -55.23 -22.19 -26.28
N TYR A 21 -55.08 -20.88 -26.09
CA TYR A 21 -55.36 -19.82 -27.07
C TYR A 21 -54.11 -19.30 -27.81
N GLY A 22 -52.97 -19.99 -27.71
CA GLY A 22 -51.72 -19.62 -28.39
C GLY A 22 -50.97 -18.43 -27.77
N ARG A 23 -51.41 -17.93 -26.61
CA ARG A 23 -50.76 -16.84 -25.88
C ARG A 23 -49.54 -17.38 -25.12
N LYS A 24 -48.42 -16.67 -25.20
CA LYS A 24 -47.19 -17.03 -24.49
C LYS A 24 -47.32 -16.65 -23.02
N THR A 25 -47.23 -17.63 -22.13
CA THR A 25 -47.28 -17.45 -20.68
C THR A 25 -45.93 -17.82 -20.07
N TRP A 26 -45.52 -17.06 -19.06
CA TRP A 26 -44.28 -17.31 -18.32
C TRP A 26 -44.57 -18.28 -17.19
N ASN A 27 -43.76 -19.33 -17.05
CA ASN A 27 -43.90 -20.26 -15.95
C ASN A 27 -43.30 -19.66 -14.67
N VAL A 28 -44.17 -19.12 -13.80
CA VAL A 28 -43.78 -18.41 -12.57
C VAL A 28 -42.93 -19.30 -11.65
N GLU A 29 -43.24 -20.59 -11.55
CA GLU A 29 -42.53 -21.52 -10.68
C GLU A 29 -41.10 -21.79 -11.17
N ALA A 30 -40.91 -21.94 -12.48
CA ALA A 30 -39.59 -22.13 -13.08
C ALA A 30 -38.69 -20.90 -12.85
N TYR A 31 -39.26 -19.71 -12.99
CA TYR A 31 -38.56 -18.45 -12.69
C TYR A 31 -38.27 -18.27 -11.21
N GLU A 32 -39.19 -18.65 -10.33
CA GLU A 32 -38.98 -18.60 -8.89
C GLU A 32 -37.88 -19.58 -8.45
N ALA A 33 -37.88 -20.80 -8.98
CA ALA A 33 -36.87 -21.80 -8.71
C ALA A 33 -35.49 -21.36 -9.21
N GLU A 34 -35.40 -20.78 -10.40
CA GLU A 34 -34.15 -20.25 -10.94
C GLU A 34 -33.65 -19.04 -10.14
N ALA A 35 -34.52 -18.10 -9.78
CA ALA A 35 -34.16 -16.97 -8.94
C ALA A 35 -33.65 -17.42 -7.56
N LYS A 36 -34.25 -18.47 -6.97
CA LYS A 36 -33.76 -19.08 -5.72
C LYS A 36 -32.40 -19.77 -5.91
N ARG A 37 -32.19 -20.47 -7.03
CA ARG A 37 -30.91 -21.13 -7.36
C ARG A 37 -29.80 -20.11 -7.60
N GLN A 38 -30.05 -19.07 -8.40
CA GLN A 38 -29.11 -17.99 -8.64
C GLN A 38 -28.74 -17.26 -7.34
N LYS A 39 -29.73 -16.88 -6.51
CA LYS A 39 -29.46 -16.25 -5.21
C LYS A 39 -28.61 -17.13 -4.29
N ARG A 40 -28.86 -18.45 -4.26
CA ARG A 40 -28.06 -19.41 -3.47
C ARG A 40 -26.63 -19.53 -4.00
N ASN A 41 -26.47 -19.62 -5.32
CA ASN A 41 -25.17 -19.75 -5.96
C ASN A 41 -24.33 -18.48 -5.81
N GLU A 42 -24.91 -17.30 -6.09
CA GLU A 42 -24.25 -16.01 -5.91
C GLU A 42 -23.86 -15.78 -4.44
N ALA A 43 -24.77 -16.06 -3.50
CA ALA A 43 -24.46 -15.95 -2.08
C ALA A 43 -23.33 -16.93 -1.67
N SER A 44 -23.31 -18.14 -2.24
CA SER A 44 -22.27 -19.12 -1.98
C SER A 44 -20.90 -18.70 -2.54
N GLU A 45 -20.84 -18.20 -3.77
CA GLU A 45 -19.58 -17.77 -4.40
C GLU A 45 -19.02 -16.50 -3.77
N LEU A 46 -19.86 -15.52 -3.46
CA LEU A 46 -19.45 -14.31 -2.74
C LEU A 46 -19.02 -14.63 -1.33
N ALA A 47 -19.74 -15.51 -0.61
CA ALA A 47 -19.35 -15.97 0.71
C ALA A 47 -18.01 -16.70 0.69
N LYS A 48 -17.76 -17.59 -0.28
CA LYS A 48 -16.47 -18.29 -0.44
C LYS A 48 -15.34 -17.30 -0.75
N ALA A 49 -15.56 -16.37 -1.66
CA ALA A 49 -14.55 -15.36 -2.02
C ALA A 49 -14.23 -14.42 -0.84
N ALA A 50 -15.25 -14.05 -0.06
CA ALA A 50 -15.07 -13.24 1.14
C ALA A 50 -14.40 -14.04 2.27
N ALA A 51 -14.75 -15.31 2.44
CA ALA A 51 -14.15 -16.19 3.44
C ALA A 51 -12.68 -16.50 3.13
N LEU A 52 -12.33 -16.71 1.85
CA LEU A 52 -10.94 -16.87 1.41
C LEU A 52 -10.10 -15.63 1.73
N ARG A 53 -10.69 -14.44 1.55
CA ARG A 53 -10.00 -13.18 1.86
C ARG A 53 -9.83 -12.95 3.36
N LEU A 54 -10.78 -13.40 4.19
CA LEU A 54 -10.75 -13.12 5.62
C LEU A 54 -9.55 -13.74 6.36
N GLY A 55 -8.89 -14.75 5.78
CA GLY A 55 -7.72 -15.40 6.37
C GLY A 55 -7.98 -16.00 7.76
N GLN A 56 -6.92 -16.51 8.40
CA GLN A 56 -6.99 -17.01 9.78
C GLN A 56 -7.06 -15.85 10.80
N ASP A 57 -6.43 -14.71 10.50
CA ASP A 57 -6.35 -13.56 11.41
C ASP A 57 -7.18 -12.36 10.92
N HIS A 58 -8.36 -12.17 11.54
CA HIS A 58 -9.25 -11.02 11.29
C HIS A 58 -8.52 -9.65 11.38
N LEU A 59 -7.56 -9.51 12.29
CA LEU A 59 -6.81 -8.27 12.49
C LEU A 59 -5.84 -7.98 11.34
N GLN A 60 -5.17 -9.02 10.82
CA GLN A 60 -4.24 -8.88 9.69
C GLN A 60 -5.01 -8.50 8.43
N HIS A 61 -6.10 -9.21 8.14
CA HIS A 61 -6.98 -8.90 7.02
C HIS A 61 -7.51 -7.45 7.07
N ARG A 62 -7.91 -6.97 8.25
CA ARG A 62 -8.32 -5.56 8.42
C ARG A 62 -7.19 -4.60 8.08
N ALA A 63 -5.97 -4.85 8.55
CA ALA A 63 -4.82 -3.99 8.29
C ALA A 63 -4.47 -3.95 6.79
N GLU A 64 -4.47 -5.12 6.14
CA GLU A 64 -4.24 -5.27 4.71
C GLU A 64 -5.29 -4.51 3.90
N LEU A 65 -6.58 -4.72 4.19
CA LEU A 65 -7.65 -3.98 3.51
C LEU A 65 -7.46 -2.47 3.62
N LEU A 66 -7.17 -1.95 4.81
CA LEU A 66 -6.93 -0.51 4.98
C LEU A 66 -5.73 -0.03 4.16
N SER A 67 -4.64 -0.81 4.12
CA SER A 67 -3.45 -0.49 3.33
C SER A 67 -3.73 -0.48 1.82
N GLU A 68 -4.51 -1.44 1.33
CA GLU A 68 -4.92 -1.52 -0.08
C GLU A 68 -5.78 -0.32 -0.46
N LEU A 69 -6.71 0.06 0.41
CA LEU A 69 -7.60 1.19 0.19
C LEU A 69 -6.83 2.51 0.15
N ILE A 70 -5.84 2.69 1.04
CA ILE A 70 -4.91 3.84 1.00
C ILE A 70 -4.10 3.82 -0.31
N ALA A 71 -3.61 2.66 -0.73
CA ALA A 71 -2.85 2.52 -1.96
C ALA A 71 -3.68 2.80 -3.22
N GLN A 72 -5.02 2.67 -3.16
CA GLN A 72 -5.93 2.90 -4.29
C GLN A 72 -6.33 4.38 -4.46
N VAL A 73 -5.95 5.26 -3.53
CA VAL A 73 -6.23 6.70 -3.59
C VAL A 73 -5.58 7.31 -4.85
N LYS A 74 -6.34 8.14 -5.59
CA LYS A 74 -5.96 8.80 -6.88
C LYS A 74 -5.71 7.87 -8.08
N LYS A 75 -5.90 6.54 -7.97
CA LYS A 75 -5.65 5.61 -9.08
C LYS A 75 -6.84 5.36 -10.01
N ARG A 76 -8.06 5.69 -9.57
CA ARG A 76 -9.30 5.42 -10.34
C ARG A 76 -9.95 6.72 -10.80
N THR A 77 -10.12 6.86 -12.11
CA THR A 77 -10.90 7.92 -12.75
C THR A 77 -12.23 7.36 -13.24
N LEU A 78 -13.34 8.03 -12.95
CA LEU A 78 -14.66 7.64 -13.45
C LEU A 78 -14.83 8.10 -14.89
N ILE A 79 -15.37 7.23 -15.73
CA ILE A 79 -15.63 7.50 -17.16
C ILE A 79 -17.14 7.75 -17.40
N ALA A 80 -18.02 7.49 -16.42
CA ALA A 80 -19.48 7.58 -16.58
C ALA A 80 -20.17 8.38 -15.46
N ASP A 81 -21.34 8.93 -15.79
CA ASP A 81 -22.16 9.79 -14.93
C ASP A 81 -22.50 9.17 -13.57
N PRO A 82 -22.49 9.95 -12.48
CA PRO A 82 -22.76 9.46 -11.13
C PRO A 82 -24.21 9.01 -10.90
N GLU A 83 -25.16 9.44 -11.72
CA GLU A 83 -26.61 9.26 -11.47
C GLU A 83 -27.22 7.99 -12.09
N THR A 84 -26.62 7.43 -13.15
CA THR A 84 -27.22 6.31 -13.91
C THR A 84 -26.74 4.91 -13.47
N ASN A 85 -25.79 4.84 -12.55
CA ASN A 85 -25.16 3.58 -12.14
C ASN A 85 -25.91 2.89 -10.98
N PHE A 86 -27.06 2.28 -11.29
CA PHE A 86 -27.80 1.34 -10.43
C PHE A 86 -27.15 -0.05 -10.39
N GLY A 87 -25.85 -0.12 -10.15
CA GLY A 87 -25.09 -1.37 -10.01
C GLY A 87 -24.32 -1.40 -8.69
N ARG A 88 -24.22 -2.58 -8.06
CA ARG A 88 -23.63 -2.83 -6.72
C ARG A 88 -22.19 -2.30 -6.49
N ARG A 89 -21.53 -1.72 -7.49
CA ARG A 89 -20.14 -1.27 -7.43
C ARG A 89 -20.03 0.20 -7.79
N ARG A 90 -20.36 1.06 -6.83
CA ARG A 90 -20.12 2.51 -6.94
C ARG A 90 -18.65 2.82 -6.69
N PHE A 91 -18.20 3.97 -7.20
CA PHE A 91 -16.89 4.55 -6.86
C PHE A 91 -16.77 4.75 -5.34
N GLY A 92 -15.68 4.26 -4.76
CA GLY A 92 -15.40 4.41 -3.33
C GLY A 92 -14.62 3.24 -2.74
N PHE A 93 -14.62 3.15 -1.43
CA PHE A 93 -14.05 2.05 -0.67
C PHE A 93 -15.06 0.91 -0.56
N THR A 94 -14.67 -0.31 -0.89
CA THR A 94 -15.57 -1.46 -0.89
C THR A 94 -15.25 -2.42 0.25
N CYS A 95 -16.27 -2.84 0.98
CA CYS A 95 -16.16 -3.89 1.99
C CYS A 95 -16.42 -5.27 1.33
N PRO A 96 -15.42 -6.17 1.26
CA PRO A 96 -15.57 -7.48 0.60
C PRO A 96 -16.46 -8.46 1.38
N VAL A 97 -16.72 -8.19 2.66
CA VAL A 97 -17.54 -9.03 3.55
C VAL A 97 -19.04 -8.77 3.35
N CYS A 98 -19.38 -7.51 3.12
CA CYS A 98 -20.77 -7.06 3.04
C CYS A 98 -21.19 -6.69 1.60
N ASP A 99 -20.25 -6.67 0.66
CA ASP A 99 -20.43 -6.17 -0.71
C ASP A 99 -21.05 -4.77 -0.78
N LEU A 100 -20.67 -3.91 0.17
CA LEU A 100 -21.09 -2.51 0.26
C LEU A 100 -19.97 -1.58 -0.22
N SER A 101 -20.35 -0.52 -0.92
CA SER A 101 -19.45 0.56 -1.33
C SER A 101 -19.73 1.82 -0.52
N PHE A 102 -18.66 2.45 -0.03
CA PHE A 102 -18.68 3.65 0.80
C PHE A 102 -17.93 4.77 0.09
N ARG A 103 -18.47 5.99 0.16
CA ARG A 103 -17.81 7.17 -0.42
C ARG A 103 -16.57 7.60 0.37
N ASP A 104 -16.65 7.49 1.70
CA ASP A 104 -15.66 8.01 2.64
C ASP A 104 -14.97 6.90 3.44
N THR A 105 -13.75 7.17 3.92
CA THR A 105 -12.99 6.24 4.76
C THR A 105 -13.62 6.07 6.14
N LEU A 106 -14.14 7.15 6.73
CA LEU A 106 -14.76 7.13 8.06
C LEU A 106 -16.01 6.22 8.06
N ALA A 107 -16.89 6.40 7.07
CA ALA A 107 -18.06 5.56 6.90
C ALA A 107 -17.72 4.07 6.73
N LEU A 108 -16.61 3.75 6.04
CA LEU A 108 -16.12 2.38 5.95
C LEU A 108 -15.61 1.87 7.31
N VAL A 109 -14.82 2.65 8.04
CA VAL A 109 -14.28 2.24 9.34
C VAL A 109 -15.41 2.01 10.36
N ASP A 110 -16.40 2.90 10.39
CA ASP A 110 -17.59 2.76 11.23
C ASP A 110 -18.38 1.51 10.85
N HIS A 111 -18.49 1.23 9.55
CA HIS A 111 -19.10 -0.01 9.07
C HIS A 111 -18.33 -1.25 9.54
N ILE A 112 -17.00 -1.29 9.41
CA ILE A 112 -16.16 -2.43 9.85
C ILE A 112 -16.28 -2.63 11.37
N ASN A 113 -16.37 -1.55 12.13
CA ASN A 113 -16.55 -1.60 13.59
C ASN A 113 -17.98 -1.96 14.02
N SER A 114 -18.95 -1.89 13.11
CA SER A 114 -20.35 -2.15 13.43
C SER A 114 -20.59 -3.62 13.82
N PRO A 115 -21.52 -3.90 14.75
CA PRO A 115 -21.82 -5.27 15.17
C PRO A 115 -22.39 -6.12 14.03
N GLN A 116 -23.03 -5.50 13.04
CA GLN A 116 -23.58 -6.19 11.87
C GLN A 116 -22.46 -6.76 10.99
N HIS A 117 -21.39 -5.97 10.75
CA HIS A 117 -20.22 -6.45 10.03
C HIS A 117 -19.51 -7.57 10.78
N ALA A 118 -19.28 -7.39 12.09
CA ALA A 118 -18.62 -8.39 12.92
C ALA A 118 -19.35 -9.74 12.94
N ARG A 119 -20.69 -9.74 12.95
CA ARG A 119 -21.49 -10.98 12.86
C ARG A 119 -21.30 -11.69 11.53
N LYS A 120 -21.43 -10.97 10.41
CA LYS A 120 -21.22 -11.53 9.06
C LYS A 120 -19.81 -12.06 8.85
N ALA A 121 -18.80 -11.31 9.30
CA ALA A 121 -17.41 -11.74 9.26
C ALA A 121 -17.19 -13.06 10.02
N ARG A 122 -17.79 -13.20 11.20
CA ARG A 122 -17.74 -14.45 11.99
C ARG A 122 -18.48 -15.60 11.32
N GLU A 123 -19.65 -15.34 10.73
CA GLU A 123 -20.40 -16.37 9.98
C GLU A 123 -19.59 -16.90 8.80
N LEU A 124 -18.91 -16.01 8.07
CA LEU A 124 -18.02 -16.39 6.97
C LEU A 124 -16.78 -17.16 7.46
N ALA A 125 -16.18 -16.74 8.57
CA ALA A 125 -15.03 -17.43 9.17
C ALA A 125 -15.39 -18.85 9.68
N LYS A 126 -16.63 -19.05 10.15
CA LYS A 126 -17.13 -20.39 10.50
C LYS A 126 -17.26 -21.29 9.28
N LEU A 127 -17.71 -20.74 8.15
CA LEU A 127 -17.83 -21.48 6.89
C LEU A 127 -16.47 -21.90 6.31
N SER A 128 -15.41 -21.11 6.52
CA SER A 128 -14.04 -21.46 6.10
C SER A 128 -13.33 -22.46 7.00
N GLY A 129 -13.95 -22.92 8.10
CA GLY A 129 -13.33 -23.87 9.02
C GLY A 129 -12.15 -23.31 9.81
N SER A 130 -11.91 -22.00 9.75
CA SER A 130 -10.82 -21.32 10.49
C SER A 130 -11.23 -20.85 11.89
N GLY A 131 -12.50 -21.04 12.26
CA GLY A 131 -13.08 -20.57 13.51
C GLY A 131 -13.41 -21.68 14.50
N GLU A 132 -12.43 -22.44 14.96
CA GLU A 132 -12.60 -23.24 16.17
C GLU A 132 -12.64 -22.30 17.40
N GLY A 133 -13.81 -22.27 18.06
CA GLY A 133 -13.91 -22.93 19.36
C GLY A 133 -13.50 -22.23 20.65
N ASP A 134 -13.23 -20.93 20.71
CA ASP A 134 -13.07 -20.29 22.03
C ASP A 134 -14.38 -19.67 22.52
N GLU A 135 -14.68 -19.93 23.79
CA GLU A 135 -15.78 -19.31 24.53
C GLU A 135 -15.57 -17.80 24.64
N ILE A 136 -16.39 -17.07 23.90
CA ILE A 136 -16.28 -15.62 23.79
C ILE A 136 -17.25 -14.98 24.80
N VAL A 137 -16.75 -14.56 25.97
CA VAL A 137 -17.55 -13.72 26.89
C VAL A 137 -17.64 -12.31 26.28
N ASN A 138 -18.86 -11.83 26.04
CA ASN A 138 -19.14 -10.48 25.51
C ASN A 138 -18.47 -10.11 24.17
N GLY A 139 -18.07 -11.09 23.36
CA GLY A 139 -17.46 -10.82 22.05
C GLY A 139 -15.93 -10.67 22.04
N ILE A 140 -15.25 -10.86 23.18
CA ILE A 140 -13.79 -10.82 23.33
C ILE A 140 -13.28 -12.18 23.84
N ARG A 141 -12.24 -12.73 23.21
CA ARG A 141 -11.51 -13.92 23.72
C ARG A 141 -10.58 -13.45 24.84
N HIS A 142 -10.66 -14.06 26.02
CA HIS A 142 -9.69 -13.82 27.08
C HIS A 142 -8.43 -14.64 26.80
N ALA A 143 -7.29 -13.98 26.66
CA ALA A 143 -6.01 -14.64 26.41
C ALA A 143 -5.53 -15.38 27.67
N THR A 144 -4.90 -16.53 27.49
CA THR A 144 -4.21 -17.23 28.57
C THR A 144 -2.93 -16.47 28.97
N PRO A 145 -2.46 -16.58 30.23
CA PRO A 145 -1.23 -15.89 30.64
C PRO A 145 0.01 -16.33 29.83
N GLU A 146 0.02 -17.56 29.31
CA GLU A 146 1.09 -18.09 28.46
C GLU A 146 1.09 -17.47 27.05
N GLU A 147 -0.08 -17.23 26.46
CA GLU A 147 -0.18 -16.46 25.20
C GLU A 147 0.31 -15.03 25.38
N VAL A 148 0.01 -14.42 26.53
CA VAL A 148 0.44 -13.05 26.83
C VAL A 148 1.97 -12.97 26.95
N SER A 149 2.63 -13.92 27.60
CA SER A 149 4.10 -13.92 27.69
C SER A 149 4.74 -14.07 26.30
N GLN A 150 4.28 -15.04 25.50
CA GLN A 150 4.80 -15.27 24.14
C GLN A 150 4.60 -14.05 23.22
N THR A 151 3.43 -13.42 23.28
CA THR A 151 3.15 -12.21 22.48
C THR A 151 4.01 -11.02 22.92
N ILE A 152 4.22 -10.84 24.24
CA ILE A 152 5.12 -9.81 24.76
C ILE A 152 6.55 -10.04 24.26
N GLU A 153 7.07 -11.26 24.33
CA GLU A 153 8.41 -11.60 23.84
C GLU A 153 8.55 -11.31 22.34
N ALA A 154 7.56 -11.71 21.53
CA ALA A 154 7.53 -11.44 20.10
C ALA A 154 7.51 -9.93 19.78
N LEU A 155 6.73 -9.14 20.53
CA LEU A 155 6.66 -7.69 20.37
C LEU A 155 7.95 -7.00 20.79
N VAL A 156 8.60 -7.46 21.86
CA VAL A 156 9.92 -6.96 22.28
C VAL A 156 10.97 -7.26 21.21
N ALA A 157 11.01 -8.48 20.70
CA ALA A 157 11.92 -8.87 19.62
C ALA A 157 11.68 -8.05 18.33
N LYS A 158 10.43 -7.75 18.00
CA LYS A 158 10.08 -6.86 16.87
C LYS A 158 10.57 -5.42 17.11
N LYS A 159 10.32 -4.84 18.29
CA LYS A 159 10.81 -3.49 18.64
C LYS A 159 12.33 -3.39 18.60
N LEU A 160 13.05 -4.41 19.08
CA LEU A 160 14.52 -4.43 19.02
C LEU A 160 15.02 -4.48 17.57
N ARG A 161 14.36 -5.26 16.70
CA ARG A 161 14.66 -5.29 15.25
C ARG A 161 14.41 -3.94 14.58
N ASP A 162 13.26 -3.31 14.85
CA ASP A 162 12.92 -2.00 14.30
C ASP A 162 13.87 -0.90 14.81
N ARG A 163 14.31 -1.01 16.08
CA ARG A 163 15.33 -0.13 16.68
C ARG A 163 16.70 -0.34 16.03
N ALA A 164 17.10 -1.58 15.77
CA ALA A 164 18.35 -1.89 15.07
C ALA A 164 18.30 -1.37 13.62
N ALA A 165 17.21 -1.63 12.89
CA ALA A 165 17.00 -1.13 11.53
C ALA A 165 16.97 0.40 11.45
N SER A 166 16.34 1.08 12.41
CA SER A 166 16.37 2.55 12.48
C SER A 166 17.73 3.10 12.93
N SER A 167 18.50 2.38 13.74
CA SER A 167 19.88 2.75 14.08
C SER A 167 20.86 2.57 12.91
N ALA A 168 20.53 1.73 11.93
CA ALA A 168 21.25 1.57 10.67
C ALA A 168 20.97 2.71 9.67
N VAL A 169 20.04 3.63 9.96
CA VAL A 169 19.91 4.92 9.25
C VAL A 169 21.07 5.81 9.70
N ASP A 170 22.25 5.57 9.12
CA ASP A 170 23.56 6.18 9.39
C ASP A 170 23.70 6.73 10.82
N SER A 171 24.31 5.91 11.68
CA SER A 171 24.72 6.33 13.02
C SER A 171 25.38 7.72 12.96
N ILE A 172 25.13 8.58 13.95
CA ILE A 172 25.71 9.94 13.97
C ILE A 172 27.24 9.88 13.75
N GLN A 173 27.87 8.83 14.25
CA GLN A 173 29.30 8.54 14.06
C GLN A 173 29.67 8.29 12.59
N GLU A 174 28.88 7.52 11.82
CA GLU A 174 29.11 7.31 10.39
C GLU A 174 28.89 8.58 9.57
N ARG A 175 27.90 9.42 9.91
CA ARG A 175 27.73 10.74 9.28
C ARG A 175 28.93 11.65 9.51
N VAL A 176 29.46 11.67 10.74
CA VAL A 176 30.67 12.45 11.08
C VAL A 176 31.89 11.92 10.33
N ARG A 177 32.06 10.58 10.22
CA ARG A 177 33.15 9.96 9.44
C ARG A 177 33.08 10.31 7.96
N LYS A 178 31.92 10.15 7.31
CA LYS A 178 31.69 10.54 5.90
C LYS A 178 31.99 12.03 5.67
N ARG A 179 31.60 12.92 6.60
CA ARG A 179 31.89 14.37 6.53
C ARG A 179 33.39 14.65 6.66
N ALA A 180 34.09 13.98 7.57
CA ALA A 180 35.53 14.14 7.77
C ALA A 180 36.34 13.67 6.55
N GLU A 181 35.97 12.55 5.94
CA GLU A 181 36.58 12.05 4.71
C GLU A 181 36.38 13.00 3.54
N PHE A 182 35.17 13.57 3.40
CA PHE A 182 34.89 14.58 2.38
C PHE A 182 35.77 15.84 2.56
N MET A 183 35.93 16.32 3.80
CA MET A 183 36.80 17.46 4.10
C MET A 183 38.28 17.15 3.83
N LYS A 184 38.75 15.95 4.17
CA LYS A 184 40.12 15.49 3.84
C LYS A 184 40.35 15.43 2.33
N LYS A 185 39.44 14.81 1.56
CA LYS A 185 39.51 14.77 0.08
C LYS A 185 39.51 16.17 -0.56
N ARG A 186 38.77 17.12 0.01
CA ARG A 186 38.75 18.51 -0.46
C ARG A 186 40.07 19.21 -0.15
N ALA A 187 40.66 18.95 1.01
CA ALA A 187 41.95 19.52 1.41
C ALA A 187 43.11 18.97 0.54
N THR A 188 43.14 17.67 0.26
CA THR A 188 44.16 17.06 -0.62
C THR A 188 44.09 17.63 -2.04
N LYS A 189 42.88 17.70 -2.64
CA LYS A 189 42.68 18.33 -3.95
C LYS A 189 43.10 19.80 -3.98
N ARG A 190 42.88 20.56 -2.90
CA ARG A 190 43.36 21.95 -2.80
C ARG A 190 44.88 22.03 -2.71
N ARG A 191 45.52 21.11 -1.99
CA ARG A 191 46.98 21.04 -1.87
C ARG A 191 47.64 20.66 -3.19
N GLU A 192 47.10 19.67 -3.90
CA GLU A 192 47.56 19.28 -5.24
C GLU A 192 47.44 20.44 -6.24
N LYS A 193 46.33 21.18 -6.24
CA LYS A 193 46.18 22.37 -7.10
C LYS A 193 47.21 23.46 -6.78
N ARG A 194 47.55 23.66 -5.51
CA ARG A 194 48.57 24.64 -5.08
C ARG A 194 49.97 24.20 -5.52
N LEU A 195 50.29 22.91 -5.43
CA LEU A 195 51.57 22.37 -5.89
C LEU A 195 51.71 22.51 -7.41
N LYS A 196 50.69 22.12 -8.18
CA LYS A 196 50.68 22.31 -9.64
C LYS A 196 50.80 23.77 -10.05
N LYS A 197 50.17 24.69 -9.30
CA LYS A 197 50.33 26.12 -9.55
C LYS A 197 51.77 26.56 -9.28
N LYS A 198 52.40 26.15 -8.17
CA LYS A 198 53.79 26.48 -7.84
C LYS A 198 54.80 25.90 -8.84
N GLU A 199 54.59 24.68 -9.34
CA GLU A 199 55.44 24.07 -10.37
C GLU A 199 55.31 24.81 -11.71
N GLY A 200 54.11 25.22 -12.10
CA GLY A 200 53.92 26.08 -13.29
C GLY A 200 54.46 27.50 -13.12
N GLN A 201 54.61 27.95 -11.87
CA GLN A 201 55.06 29.28 -11.49
C GLN A 201 56.60 29.39 -11.50
N ASN A 202 57.30 28.38 -10.98
CA ASN A 202 58.77 28.32 -11.01
C ASN A 202 59.38 28.17 -12.42
N GLY A 203 58.59 27.76 -13.43
CA GLY A 203 59.05 27.62 -14.81
C GLY A 203 58.98 28.90 -15.66
N ARG A 204 58.36 29.98 -15.17
CA ARG A 204 58.04 31.18 -15.99
C ARG A 204 58.25 32.54 -15.32
N GLU A 205 58.59 32.61 -14.02
CA GLU A 205 58.51 33.86 -13.23
C GLU A 205 59.85 34.48 -12.81
N GLY A 206 60.91 34.37 -13.62
CA GLY A 206 62.17 35.09 -13.34
C GLY A 206 62.13 36.58 -13.71
N GLU A 207 61.62 36.91 -14.91
CA GLU A 207 61.80 38.26 -15.50
C GLU A 207 60.49 39.00 -15.79
N GLU A 208 59.41 38.33 -16.22
CA GLU A 208 58.16 39.02 -16.65
C GLU A 208 57.30 39.57 -15.49
N ASN A 209 57.42 38.98 -14.29
CA ASN A 209 56.57 39.36 -13.16
C ASN A 209 56.93 40.71 -12.53
N SER A 210 58.17 41.19 -12.68
CA SER A 210 58.58 42.51 -12.16
C SER A 210 58.00 43.65 -13.00
N GLU A 211 57.94 43.48 -14.32
CA GLU A 211 57.42 44.50 -15.23
C GLU A 211 55.89 44.54 -15.25
N MET A 212 55.22 43.38 -15.19
CA MET A 212 53.76 43.32 -15.16
C MET A 212 53.18 43.77 -13.79
N ALA A 213 53.91 43.56 -12.69
CA ALA A 213 53.55 44.11 -11.38
C ALA A 213 53.68 45.65 -11.31
N ARG A 214 54.64 46.22 -12.05
CA ARG A 214 54.77 47.67 -12.27
C ARG A 214 53.63 48.22 -13.11
N ALA A 215 53.28 47.56 -14.21
CA ALA A 215 52.19 47.99 -15.09
C ALA A 215 50.80 47.91 -14.42
N MET A 216 50.59 46.95 -13.52
CA MET A 216 49.35 46.81 -12.73
C MET A 216 49.35 47.60 -11.40
N GLY A 217 50.37 48.40 -11.12
CA GLY A 217 50.38 49.35 -9.99
C GLY A 217 50.55 48.73 -8.60
N PHE A 218 50.99 47.47 -8.48
CA PHE A 218 51.17 46.79 -7.18
C PHE A 218 52.44 47.23 -6.42
N GLU A 219 53.40 47.89 -7.08
CA GLU A 219 54.63 48.36 -6.45
C GLU A 219 54.43 49.56 -5.49
N GLN A 220 53.28 50.24 -5.56
CA GLN A 220 53.04 51.49 -4.82
C GLN A 220 52.23 51.32 -3.52
N PHE A 221 51.81 50.11 -3.16
CA PHE A 221 50.89 49.89 -2.02
C PHE A 221 51.59 49.66 -0.66
N GLY A 222 52.89 49.94 -0.52
CA GLY A 222 53.64 49.59 0.70
C GLY A 222 54.78 50.53 1.13
N SER A 223 55.00 51.69 0.51
CA SER A 223 56.14 52.56 0.85
C SER A 223 55.83 53.72 1.81
N THR A 224 54.81 53.61 2.66
CA THR A 224 54.61 54.55 3.77
C THR A 224 55.15 53.94 5.07
N LYS A 225 56.48 54.03 5.26
CA LYS A 225 57.04 54.02 6.60
C LYS A 225 56.72 55.39 7.22
N VAL A 226 55.92 55.34 8.28
CA VAL A 226 55.62 56.45 9.18
C VAL A 226 56.86 56.65 10.07
N ASP A 227 57.35 57.89 10.13
CA ASP A 227 58.31 58.39 11.14
C ASP A 227 57.70 58.36 12.55
#